data_AF-A0A7G3L986-F1
#
_entry.id   AF-A0A7G3L986-F1
#
_cell.length_a   1.000
_cell.length_b   1.000
_cell.length_c   1.000
_cell.angle_alpha   90.00
_cell.angle_beta   90.00
_cell.angle_gamma   90.00
#
_symmetry.space_group_name_H-M   'P 1'
#
loop_
_entity.id
_entity.type
_entity.pdbx_description
1 polymer ?
#
loop_
_entity_poly.entity_id
_entity_poly.type
_entity_poly.pdbx_seq_one_letter_code
_entity_poly.pdbx_strand_id
1 'polypeptide(L)' 'MPDRAQALIDQTSQLLPRIKITELLMDVDDWTGFSRHFTHLKDGAEAKDRTLLLSAILGDAINLG' A
#
# COMPACT_ATOMS: atom_id res chain seq x y z
N MET A 1 4.85 -19.97 -14.83
CA MET A 1 3.39 -19.74 -15.01
C MET A 1 3.01 -20.19 -16.41
N PRO A 2 1.86 -20.83 -16.64
CA PRO A 2 1.42 -21.18 -17.99
C PRO A 2 1.17 -19.92 -18.84
N ASP A 3 1.53 -19.92 -20.12
CA ASP A 3 1.46 -18.73 -21.00
C ASP A 3 0.07 -18.07 -21.06
N ARG A 4 -0.99 -18.87 -21.00
CA ARG A 4 -2.38 -18.36 -20.96
C ARG A 4 -2.70 -17.58 -19.69
N ALA A 5 -2.11 -17.97 -18.56
CA ALA A 5 -2.29 -17.24 -17.30
C ALA A 5 -1.57 -15.88 -17.35
N GLN A 6 -0.38 -15.83 -17.95
CA GLN A 6 0.34 -14.56 -18.13
C GLN A 6 -0.42 -13.61 -19.04
N ALA A 7 -0.97 -14.09 -20.17
CA ALA A 7 -1.76 -13.27 -21.08
C ALA A 7 -3.00 -12.66 -20.40
N LEU A 8 -3.66 -13.40 -19.50
CA LEU A 8 -4.79 -12.89 -18.74
C LEU A 8 -4.37 -11.84 -17.70
N ILE A 9 -3.24 -12.04 -17.02
CA ILE A 9 -2.66 -11.05 -16.09
C ILE A 9 -2.36 -9.75 -16.83
N ASP A 10 -1.73 -9.82 -18.00
CA ASP A 10 -1.34 -8.65 -18.78
C ASP A 10 -2.57 -7.88 -19.28
N GLN A 11 -3.57 -8.59 -19.82
CA GLN A 11 -4.84 -7.98 -20.26
C GLN A 11 -5.57 -7.31 -19.10
N THR A 12 -5.66 -7.97 -17.95
CA THR A 12 -6.34 -7.41 -16.77
C THR A 12 -5.59 -6.20 -16.22
N SER A 13 -4.25 -6.25 -16.21
CA SER A 13 -3.41 -5.14 -15.75
C SER A 13 -3.57 -3.89 -16.62
N GLN A 14 -3.84 -4.04 -17.93
CA GLN A 14 -4.12 -2.92 -18.82
C GLN A 14 -5.46 -2.22 -18.54
N LEU A 15 -6.40 -2.90 -17.89
CA LEU A 15 -7.71 -2.33 -17.53
C LEU A 15 -7.66 -1.53 -16.22
N LEU A 16 -6.62 -1.70 -15.41
CA LEU A 16 -6.47 -1.02 -14.14
C LEU A 16 -5.88 0.38 -14.32
N PRO A 17 -6.38 1.40 -13.59
CA PRO A 17 -5.81 2.74 -13.65
C PRO A 17 -4.37 2.73 -13.12
N ARG A 18 -3.50 3.54 -13.74
CA ARG A 18 -2.12 3.74 -13.27
C ARG A 18 -2.14 4.72 -12.10
N ILE A 19 -2.34 4.21 -10.89
CA ILE A 19 -2.28 4.98 -9.64
C ILE A 19 -1.00 4.65 -8.87
N LYS A 20 -0.42 5.63 -8.15
CA LYS A 20 0.67 5.32 -7.23
C LYS A 20 0.10 4.55 -6.04
N ILE A 21 0.72 3.44 -5.68
CA ILE A 21 0.26 2.60 -4.57
C ILE A 21 0.12 3.38 -3.24
N THR A 22 0.96 4.40 -3.02
CA THR A 22 0.86 5.30 -1.87
C THR A 22 -0.40 6.17 -1.89
N GLU A 23 -0.85 6.63 -3.06
CA GLU A 23 -2.11 7.38 -3.22
C GLU A 23 -3.31 6.49 -2.94
N LEU A 24 -3.31 5.26 -3.49
CA LEU A 24 -4.35 4.28 -3.18
C LEU A 24 -4.41 3.96 -1.67
N LEU A 25 -3.25 3.84 -1.01
CA LEU A 25 -3.21 3.61 0.44
C LEU A 25 -3.69 4.81 1.26
N MET A 26 -3.48 6.04 0.79
CA MET A 26 -4.06 7.22 1.44
C MET A 26 -5.59 7.17 1.40
N ASP A 27 -6.19 6.80 0.26
CA ASP A 27 -7.65 6.66 0.13
C ASP A 27 -8.20 5.55 1.06
N VAL A 28 -7.52 4.41 1.10
CA VAL A 28 -7.89 3.30 2.00
C VAL A 28 -7.80 3.72 3.47
N ASP A 29 -6.77 4.49 3.82
CA ASP A 29 -6.60 5.00 5.17
C ASP A 29 -7.64 6.09 5.51
N ASP A 30 -8.10 6.89 4.55
CA ASP A 30 -9.23 7.80 4.78
C ASP A 30 -10.53 7.05 5.07
N TRP A 31 -10.74 5.88 4.46
CA TRP A 31 -11.93 5.07 4.70
C TRP A 31 -11.88 4.27 6.00
N THR A 32 -10.69 3.76 6.35
CA THR A 32 -10.55 2.80 7.45
C THR A 32 -9.92 3.41 8.69
N GLY A 33 -9.15 4.49 8.53
CA GLY A 33 -8.30 5.11 9.54
C GLY A 33 -7.24 4.17 10.10
N PHE A 34 -6.77 3.18 9.34
CA PHE A 34 -5.89 2.14 9.86
C PHE A 34 -4.57 2.67 10.43
N SER A 35 -4.06 3.81 9.93
CA SER A 35 -2.79 4.39 10.39
C SER A 35 -2.79 4.77 11.87
N ARG A 36 -3.96 5.03 12.47
CA ARG A 36 -4.07 5.30 13.92
C ARG A 36 -3.55 4.16 14.79
N HIS A 37 -3.46 2.95 14.24
CA HIS A 37 -2.95 1.77 14.94
C HIS A 37 -1.42 1.66 14.85
N PHE A 38 -0.77 2.46 14.00
CA PHE A 38 0.68 2.53 13.89
C PHE A 38 1.24 3.62 14.80
N THR A 39 1.23 3.34 16.09
CA THR A 39 1.68 4.28 17.13
C THR A 39 3.15 4.08 17.48
N HIS A 40 3.81 5.14 17.91
CA HIS A 40 5.15 5.06 18.47
C HIS A 40 5.15 4.23 19.76
N LEU A 41 6.04 3.23 19.83
CA LEU A 41 6.02 2.17 20.85
C LEU A 41 6.17 2.69 22.30
N LYS A 42 6.86 3.82 22.49
CA LYS A 42 7.18 4.32 23.84
C LYS A 42 6.08 5.18 24.45
N ASP A 43 5.38 5.97 23.64
CA ASP A 43 4.46 7.01 24.10
C ASP A 43 3.06 6.91 23.47
N GLY A 44 2.86 5.97 22.53
CA GLY A 44 1.60 5.77 21.84
C GLY A 44 1.23 6.89 20.85
N ALA A 45 2.15 7.79 20.55
CA ALA A 45 1.86 8.90 19.64
C ALA A 45 1.60 8.41 18.22
N GLU A 46 0.62 9.01 17.54
CA GLU A 46 0.37 8.79 16.12
C GLU A 46 1.52 9.30 15.25
N ALA A 47 1.66 8.71 14.05
CA ALA A 47 2.63 9.18 13.08
C ALA A 47 2.28 10.59 12.59
N LYS A 48 3.24 11.52 12.71
CA LYS A 48 3.07 12.92 12.28
C LYS A 48 3.07 13.09 10.76
N ASP A 49 3.74 12.18 10.05
CA ASP A 49 3.81 12.16 8.59
C ASP A 49 3.22 10.85 8.08
N ARG A 50 2.01 10.95 7.54
CA ARG A 50 1.27 9.82 6.99
C ARG A 50 1.94 9.24 5.75
N THR A 51 2.51 10.08 4.89
CA THR A 51 3.17 9.63 3.65
C THR A 51 4.41 8.80 3.98
N LEU A 52 5.19 9.25 4.98
CA LEU A 52 6.37 8.51 5.46
C LEU A 52 5.98 7.17 6.09
N LEU A 53 4.92 7.15 6.92
CA LEU A 53 4.39 5.92 7.49
C LEU A 53 3.97 4.93 6.40
N LEU A 54 3.17 5.36 5.41
CA LEU A 54 2.71 4.51 4.32
C LEU A 54 3.87 3.99 3.46
N SER A 55 4.91 4.81 3.25
CA SER A 55 6.11 4.39 2.54
C SER A 55 6.88 3.31 3.29
N ALA A 56 6.96 3.40 4.62
CA ALA A 56 7.59 2.38 5.46
C ALA A 56 6.78 1.06 5.47
N ILE A 57 5.45 1.14 5.62
CA ILE A 57 4.55 -0.03 5.55
C ILE A 57 4.67 -0.71 4.19
N LEU A 58 4.67 0.06 3.11
CA LEU A 58 4.87 -0.48 1.77
C LEU A 58 6.24 -1.11 1.63
N GLY A 59 7.29 -0.45 2.10
CA GLY A 59 8.65 -0.99 2.08
C GLY A 59 8.74 -2.36 2.76
N ASP A 60 8.03 -2.56 3.87
CA ASP A 60 7.94 -3.85 4.58
C ASP A 60 7.08 -4.88 3.81
N ALA A 61 5.92 -4.47 3.31
CA ALA A 61 4.97 -5.34 2.62
C ALA A 61 5.40 -5.75 1.20
N ILE A 62 6.14 -4.89 0.51
CA ILE A 62 6.67 -5.12 -0.85
C ILE A 62 8.12 -5.57 -0.81
N ASN A 63 8.70 -5.75 0.37
CA ASN A 63 10.04 -6.30 0.47
C ASN A 63 10.00 -7.72 -0.11
N LEU A 64 10.40 -7.79 -1.37
CA LEU A 64 10.92 -8.94 -2.08
C LEU A 64 12.12 -9.45 -1.26
N GLY A 65 11.83 -10.20 -0.19
CA GLY A 65 12.75 -11.20 0.33
C GLY A 65 12.89 -12.35 -0.65
#